data_AF-D1JAK3-F1
#
_entry.id   AF-D1JAK3-F1
#
_cell.length_a   1.000
_cell.length_b   1.000
_cell.length_c   1.000
_cell.angle_alpha   90.00
_cell.angle_beta   90.00
_cell.angle_gamma   90.00
#
_symmetry.space_group_name_H-M   'P 1'
#
loop_
_entity.id
_entity.type
_entity.pdbx_description
1 polymer ?
#
loop_
_entity_poly.entity_id
_entity_poly.type
_entity_poly.pdbx_seq_one_letter_code
_entity_poly.pdbx_strand_id
1 'polypeptide(L)'
;MEEKESEVTKAVREAVVKAVEKGENLKEKVSEITRDAVKKALEGTDVTRDKVESVSKDAMKGAIEGARKLEVGAAEAAKGAAEGITEGTKQAGAKAAELTEHAAEAALDSAKEVGNKAVEVVKGIVAGFIEAAEEVLKKKKK
;
A
#
# COMPACT_ATOMS: atom_id res chain seq x y z
N MET A 1 -17.02 -5.60 -20.47
CA MET A 1 -17.24 -4.92 -19.18
C MET A 1 -15.96 -4.15 -18.92
N GLU A 2 -15.97 -2.82 -19.09
CA GLU A 2 -14.89 -2.00 -18.54
C GLU A 2 -14.97 -2.16 -17.02
N GLU A 3 -13.96 -2.80 -16.42
CA GLU A 3 -13.77 -2.73 -14.98
C GLU A 3 -13.65 -1.25 -14.64
N LYS A 4 -14.65 -0.71 -13.92
CA LYS A 4 -14.56 0.67 -13.42
C LYS A 4 -13.31 0.72 -12.54
N GLU A 5 -12.28 1.41 -13.02
CA GLU A 5 -11.06 1.69 -12.26
C GLU A 5 -11.47 2.30 -10.91
N SER A 6 -10.97 1.74 -9.81
CA SER A 6 -11.27 2.25 -8.47
C SER A 6 -10.79 3.68 -8.33
N GLU A 7 -11.58 4.53 -7.67
CA GLU A 7 -11.21 5.93 -7.37
C GLU A 7 -9.86 6.00 -6.64
N VAL A 8 -9.54 5.01 -5.79
CA VAL A 8 -8.26 4.90 -5.10
C VAL A 8 -7.12 4.64 -6.09
N THR A 9 -7.31 3.71 -7.04
CA THR A 9 -6.30 3.42 -8.09
C THR A 9 -5.98 4.69 -8.87
N LYS A 10 -7.03 5.38 -9.36
CA LYS A 10 -6.88 6.60 -10.16
C LYS A 10 -6.18 7.71 -9.37
N ALA A 11 -6.64 7.97 -8.15
CA ALA A 11 -6.09 9.02 -7.30
C ALA A 11 -4.61 8.79 -6.97
N VAL A 12 -4.24 7.57 -6.57
CA VAL A 12 -2.83 7.25 -6.28
C VAL A 12 -1.99 7.36 -7.55
N ARG A 13 -2.45 6.80 -8.68
CA ARG A 13 -1.75 6.84 -9.96
C ARG A 13 -1.45 8.26 -10.42
N GLU A 14 -2.47 9.12 -10.47
CA GLU A 14 -2.30 10.51 -10.91
C GLU A 14 -1.40 11.31 -9.96
N ALA A 15 -1.50 11.07 -8.65
CA ALA A 15 -0.64 11.73 -7.68
C ALA A 15 0.82 11.27 -7.80
N VAL A 16 1.07 9.97 -8.02
CA VAL A 16 2.42 9.44 -8.24
C VAL A 16 3.03 10.00 -9.52
N VAL A 17 2.26 10.06 -10.61
CA VAL A 17 2.71 10.67 -11.87
C VAL A 17 3.14 12.12 -11.63
N LYS A 18 2.29 12.93 -10.99
CA LYS A 18 2.60 14.34 -10.70
C LYS A 18 3.82 14.51 -9.79
N ALA A 19 4.01 13.63 -8.82
CA ALA A 19 5.16 13.67 -7.92
C ALA A 19 6.48 13.44 -8.67
N VAL A 20 6.50 12.45 -9.55
CA VAL A 20 7.67 12.12 -10.35
C VAL A 20 7.97 13.21 -11.37
N GLU A 21 6.95 13.79 -12.02
CA GLU A 21 7.13 14.93 -12.93
C GLU A 21 7.75 16.15 -12.24
N LYS A 22 7.49 16.32 -10.93
CA LYS A 22 8.10 17.37 -10.10
C LYS A 22 9.51 17.04 -9.63
N GLY A 23 10.04 15.86 -9.96
CA GLY A 23 11.34 15.38 -9.50
C GLY A 23 11.39 15.03 -8.01
N GLU A 24 10.24 14.72 -7.40
CA GLU A 24 10.18 14.31 -5.99
C GLU A 24 10.74 12.89 -5.79
N ASN A 25 11.18 12.58 -4.58
CA ASN A 25 11.65 11.24 -4.21
C ASN A 25 10.48 10.23 -4.35
N LEU A 26 10.60 9.31 -5.30
CA LEU A 26 9.56 8.34 -5.64
C LEU A 26 9.14 7.53 -4.42
N LYS A 27 10.07 6.94 -3.67
CA LYS A 27 9.75 6.07 -2.53
C LYS A 27 8.95 6.83 -1.47
N GLU A 28 9.49 7.95 -0.99
CA GLU A 28 8.86 8.75 0.06
C GLU A 28 7.51 9.25 -0.40
N LYS A 29 7.44 9.81 -1.62
CA LYS A 29 6.22 10.44 -2.07
C LYS A 29 5.12 9.44 -2.38
N VAL A 30 5.45 8.30 -2.99
CA VAL A 30 4.51 7.20 -3.19
C VAL A 30 3.98 6.70 -1.84
N SER A 31 4.83 6.58 -0.81
CA SER A 31 4.35 6.16 0.51
C SER A 31 3.36 7.14 1.12
N GLU A 32 3.61 8.45 1.04
CA GLU A 32 2.70 9.46 1.55
C GLU A 32 1.37 9.45 0.79
N ILE A 33 1.42 9.48 -0.55
CA ILE A 33 0.24 9.47 -1.41
C ILE A 33 -0.62 8.24 -1.13
N THR A 34 0.02 7.07 -1.08
CA THR A 34 -0.67 5.81 -0.87
C THR A 34 -1.28 5.76 0.54
N ARG A 35 -0.55 6.22 1.56
CA ARG A 35 -1.04 6.33 2.93
C ARG A 35 -2.28 7.21 3.03
N ASP A 36 -2.23 8.41 2.45
CA ASP A 36 -3.33 9.36 2.50
C ASP A 36 -4.55 8.84 1.74
N ALA A 37 -4.35 8.17 0.62
CA ALA A 37 -5.44 7.54 -0.15
C ALA A 37 -6.10 6.40 0.63
N VAL A 38 -5.31 5.48 1.19
CA VAL A 38 -5.80 4.35 1.99
C VAL A 38 -6.51 4.84 3.24
N LYS A 39 -5.90 5.80 3.95
CA LYS A 39 -6.52 6.41 5.13
C LYS A 39 -7.88 7.00 4.78
N LYS A 40 -7.97 7.87 3.76
CA LYS A 40 -9.23 8.51 3.35
C LYS A 40 -10.29 7.50 2.90
N ALA A 41 -9.89 6.42 2.24
CA ALA A 41 -10.82 5.39 1.75
C ALA A 41 -11.41 4.54 2.89
N LEU A 42 -10.69 4.40 4.00
CA LEU A 42 -11.09 3.61 5.15
C LEU A 42 -11.69 4.46 6.28
N GLU A 43 -11.22 5.70 6.45
CA GLU A 43 -11.68 6.65 7.47
C GLU A 43 -13.17 6.97 7.29
N GLY A 44 -13.92 6.98 8.40
CA GLY A 44 -15.36 7.25 8.38
C GLY A 44 -16.22 6.10 7.84
N THR A 45 -15.64 4.91 7.62
CA THR A 45 -16.36 3.71 7.19
C THR A 45 -16.08 2.52 8.10
N ASP A 46 -16.92 1.48 8.04
CA ASP A 46 -16.63 0.21 8.70
C ASP A 46 -15.37 -0.43 8.09
N VAL A 47 -14.30 -0.44 8.87
CA VAL A 47 -13.01 -1.03 8.46
C VAL A 47 -13.11 -2.54 8.58
N THR A 48 -13.51 -3.19 7.49
CA THR A 48 -13.56 -4.65 7.36
C THR A 48 -12.35 -5.19 6.59
N ARG A 49 -12.09 -6.49 6.73
CA ARG A 49 -11.01 -7.19 6.02
C ARG A 49 -11.12 -7.00 4.50
N ASP A 50 -12.29 -7.31 3.93
CA ASP A 50 -12.52 -7.20 2.48
C ASP A 50 -12.24 -5.80 1.97
N LYS A 51 -12.63 -4.78 2.74
CA LYS A 51 -12.44 -3.38 2.34
C LYS A 51 -10.96 -2.97 2.42
N VAL A 52 -10.27 -3.37 3.49
CA VAL A 52 -8.83 -3.15 3.61
C VAL A 52 -8.08 -3.83 2.48
N GLU A 53 -8.40 -5.09 2.15
CA GLU A 53 -7.77 -5.80 1.03
C GLU A 53 -8.05 -5.10 -0.30
N SER A 54 -9.29 -4.74 -0.59
CA SER A 54 -9.66 -4.05 -1.83
C SER A 54 -8.93 -2.71 -1.97
N VAL A 55 -8.98 -1.85 -0.93
CA VAL A 55 -8.32 -0.54 -0.94
C VAL A 55 -6.81 -0.69 -1.06
N SER A 56 -6.22 -1.69 -0.42
CA SER A 56 -4.79 -1.98 -0.51
C SER A 56 -4.37 -2.39 -1.92
N LYS A 57 -5.12 -3.30 -2.56
CA LYS A 57 -4.88 -3.71 -3.96
C LYS A 57 -5.00 -2.52 -4.90
N ASP A 58 -6.04 -1.71 -4.75
CA ASP A 58 -6.27 -0.53 -5.58
C ASP A 58 -5.15 0.49 -5.43
N ALA A 59 -4.72 0.78 -4.20
CA ALA A 59 -3.67 1.75 -3.93
C ALA A 59 -2.31 1.26 -4.45
N MET A 60 -2.00 -0.03 -4.26
CA MET A 60 -0.79 -0.67 -4.77
C MET A 60 -0.75 -0.62 -6.30
N LYS A 61 -1.85 -1.01 -6.96
CA LYS A 61 -2.00 -0.97 -8.41
C LYS A 61 -1.82 0.45 -8.94
N GLY A 62 -2.48 1.43 -8.33
CA GLY A 62 -2.35 2.84 -8.70
C GLY A 62 -0.91 3.33 -8.64
N ALA A 63 -0.18 3.02 -7.57
CA ALA A 63 1.20 3.43 -7.39
C ALA A 63 2.13 2.80 -8.44
N ILE A 64 1.99 1.50 -8.68
CA ILE A 64 2.76 0.75 -9.68
C ILE A 64 2.47 1.28 -11.08
N GLU A 65 1.20 1.48 -11.44
CA GLU A 65 0.82 2.00 -12.75
C GLU A 65 1.29 3.43 -12.97
N GLY A 66 1.28 4.26 -11.92
CA GLY A 66 1.81 5.61 -11.95
C GLY A 66 3.30 5.62 -12.23
N ALA A 67 4.06 4.76 -11.56
CA ALA A 67 5.48 4.59 -11.80
C ALA A 67 5.78 4.02 -13.21
N ARG A 68 5.03 3.00 -13.65
CA ARG A 68 5.16 2.41 -14.99
C ARG A 68 4.89 3.41 -16.11
N LYS A 69 3.90 4.30 -15.95
CA LYS A 69 3.60 5.36 -16.93
C LYS A 69 4.78 6.27 -17.23
N LEU A 70 5.67 6.45 -16.27
CA LEU A 70 6.84 7.31 -16.39
C LEU A 70 8.13 6.50 -16.52
N GLU A 71 8.01 5.18 -16.73
CA GLU A 71 9.14 4.24 -16.82
C GLU A 71 10.10 4.31 -15.63
N VAL A 72 9.60 4.75 -14.47
CA VAL A 72 10.36 4.84 -13.21
C VAL A 72 10.20 3.57 -12.38
N GLY A 73 11.08 3.41 -11.38
CA GLY A 73 11.26 2.17 -10.64
C GLY A 73 9.97 1.59 -10.02
N ALA A 74 9.31 0.68 -10.71
CA ALA A 74 8.08 0.04 -10.24
C ALA A 74 8.27 -0.74 -8.92
N ALA A 75 9.45 -1.30 -8.69
CA ALA A 75 9.78 -1.95 -7.42
C ALA A 75 9.88 -0.96 -6.25
N GLU A 76 10.35 0.27 -6.53
CA GLU A 76 10.48 1.32 -5.53
C GLU A 76 9.12 1.97 -5.22
N ALA A 77 8.27 2.12 -6.25
CA ALA A 77 6.87 2.49 -6.07
C ALA A 77 6.09 1.41 -5.29
N ALA A 78 6.26 0.13 -5.62
CA ALA A 78 5.67 -0.96 -4.85
C ALA A 78 6.12 -0.94 -3.38
N LYS A 79 7.40 -0.66 -3.14
CA LYS A 79 7.94 -0.49 -1.79
C LYS A 79 7.24 0.62 -1.02
N GLY A 80 7.23 1.83 -1.59
CA GLY A 80 6.60 2.99 -0.97
C GLY A 80 5.10 2.76 -0.76
N ALA A 81 4.43 2.15 -1.74
CA ALA A 81 3.01 1.85 -1.65
C ALA A 81 2.70 0.84 -0.53
N ALA A 82 3.48 -0.24 -0.40
CA ALA A 82 3.31 -1.18 0.71
C ALA A 82 3.48 -0.48 2.08
N GLU A 83 4.53 0.33 2.26
CA GLU A 83 4.72 1.13 3.49
C GLU A 83 3.52 2.05 3.74
N GLY A 84 3.04 2.74 2.71
CA GLY A 84 1.92 3.65 2.78
C GLY A 84 0.59 2.96 3.10
N ILE A 85 0.32 1.80 2.49
CA ILE A 85 -0.88 0.97 2.74
C ILE A 85 -0.96 0.57 4.20
N THR A 86 0.13 0.03 4.71
CA THR A 86 0.22 -0.44 6.09
C THR A 86 0.01 0.72 7.08
N GLU A 87 0.68 1.86 6.84
CA GLU A 87 0.53 3.03 7.70
C GLU A 87 -0.85 3.69 7.59
N GLY A 88 -1.41 3.78 6.38
CA GLY A 88 -2.73 4.35 6.11
C GLY A 88 -3.83 3.54 6.76
N THR A 89 -3.74 2.21 6.69
CA THR A 89 -4.64 1.27 7.35
C THR A 89 -4.61 1.46 8.87
N LYS A 90 -3.41 1.53 9.46
CA LYS A 90 -3.24 1.79 10.89
C LYS A 90 -3.83 3.15 11.30
N GLN A 91 -3.60 4.20 10.51
CA GLN A 91 -4.12 5.55 10.77
C GLN A 91 -5.64 5.65 10.61
N ALA A 92 -6.25 4.82 9.74
CA ALA A 92 -7.70 4.74 9.58
C ALA A 92 -8.43 4.12 10.79
N GLY A 93 -7.70 3.74 11.85
CA GLY A 93 -8.28 3.17 13.05
C GLY A 93 -8.40 1.64 13.01
N ALA A 94 -7.74 0.97 12.05
CA ALA A 94 -7.55 -0.47 12.08
C ALA A 94 -6.65 -0.83 13.27
N LYS A 95 -7.26 -1.01 14.44
CA LYS A 95 -6.56 -1.40 15.67
C LYS A 95 -6.11 -2.87 15.65
N ALA A 96 -6.61 -3.66 14.69
CA ALA A 96 -6.28 -5.07 14.56
C ALA A 96 -5.01 -5.25 13.72
N ALA A 97 -4.03 -5.94 14.32
CA ALA A 97 -2.83 -6.37 13.60
C ALA A 97 -3.19 -7.21 12.36
N GLU A 98 -4.25 -8.03 12.44
CA GLU A 98 -4.76 -8.84 11.32
C GLU A 98 -5.16 -8.00 10.11
N LEU A 99 -5.82 -6.84 10.29
CA LEU A 99 -6.17 -5.99 9.14
C LEU A 99 -4.94 -5.42 8.45
N THR A 100 -3.92 -5.09 9.24
CA THR A 100 -2.66 -4.58 8.69
C THR A 100 -1.86 -5.69 7.99
N GLU A 101 -1.93 -6.92 8.49
CA GLU A 101 -1.37 -8.10 7.85
C GLU A 101 -2.04 -8.36 6.49
N HIS A 102 -3.38 -8.33 6.44
CA HIS A 102 -4.12 -8.48 5.17
C HIS A 102 -3.83 -7.34 4.19
N ALA A 103 -3.67 -6.11 4.66
CA ALA A 103 -3.25 -4.99 3.82
C ALA A 103 -1.88 -5.25 3.17
N ALA A 104 -0.94 -5.80 3.95
CA ALA A 104 0.39 -6.13 3.49
C ALA A 104 0.39 -7.33 2.53
N GLU A 105 -0.41 -8.36 2.81
CA GLU A 105 -0.62 -9.51 1.92
C GLU A 105 -1.25 -9.08 0.58
N ALA A 106 -2.25 -8.21 0.63
CA ALA A 106 -2.90 -7.64 -0.55
C ALA A 106 -1.92 -6.84 -1.40
N ALA A 107 -1.09 -6.01 -0.78
CA ALA A 107 -0.02 -5.30 -1.47
C ALA A 107 0.99 -6.26 -2.11
N LEU A 108 1.39 -7.32 -1.40
CA LEU A 108 2.28 -8.35 -1.93
C LEU A 108 1.68 -9.07 -3.14
N ASP A 109 0.38 -9.38 -3.10
CA ASP A 109 -0.30 -10.04 -4.20
C ASP A 109 -0.33 -9.18 -5.46
N SER A 110 -0.66 -7.88 -5.32
CA SER A 110 -0.57 -6.92 -6.43
C SER A 110 0.87 -6.74 -6.93
N ALA A 111 1.88 -6.87 -6.06
CA ALA A 111 3.29 -6.81 -6.48
C ALA A 111 3.69 -7.99 -7.37
N LYS A 112 3.07 -9.17 -7.21
CA LYS A 112 3.34 -10.36 -8.04
C LYS A 112 3.00 -10.11 -9.51
N GLU A 113 2.00 -9.29 -9.78
CA GLU A 113 1.63 -8.90 -11.16
C GLU A 113 2.69 -8.03 -11.84
N VAL A 114 3.63 -7.45 -11.07
CA VAL A 114 4.69 -6.59 -11.60
C VAL A 114 5.96 -7.38 -11.92
N GLY A 115 6.31 -8.34 -11.07
CA GLY A 115 7.48 -9.20 -11.21
C GLY A 115 8.27 -9.42 -9.92
N ASN A 116 9.20 -10.38 -9.95
CA ASN A 116 9.91 -10.89 -8.76
C ASN A 116 10.60 -9.81 -7.93
N LYS A 117 11.17 -8.77 -8.54
CA LYS A 117 11.88 -7.71 -7.79
C LYS A 117 10.94 -6.90 -6.89
N ALA A 118 9.72 -6.62 -7.35
CA ALA A 118 8.72 -5.93 -6.52
C ALA A 118 8.26 -6.84 -5.38
N VAL A 119 8.03 -8.13 -5.67
CA VAL A 119 7.64 -9.13 -4.68
C VAL A 119 8.67 -9.25 -3.56
N GLU A 120 9.96 -9.39 -3.89
CA GLU A 120 11.04 -9.52 -2.91
C GLU A 120 11.08 -8.31 -1.95
N VAL A 121 10.93 -7.10 -2.50
CA VAL A 121 10.96 -5.86 -1.72
C VAL A 121 9.74 -5.74 -0.81
N VAL A 122 8.55 -6.03 -1.32
CA VAL A 122 7.31 -5.97 -0.53
C VAL A 122 7.28 -7.06 0.53
N LYS A 123 7.77 -8.27 0.20
CA LYS A 123 7.87 -9.38 1.15
C LYS A 123 8.75 -9.04 2.35
N GLY A 124 9.86 -8.33 2.14
CA GLY A 124 10.70 -7.84 3.23
C GLY A 124 9.96 -6.87 4.16
N ILE A 125 9.10 -6.01 3.62
CA ILE A 125 8.26 -5.10 4.42
C ILE A 125 7.21 -5.88 5.20
N VAL A 126 6.50 -6.80 4.53
CA VAL A 126 5.45 -7.63 5.14
C VAL A 126 6.03 -8.44 6.30
N ALA A 127 7.16 -9.12 6.08
CA ALA A 127 7.83 -9.93 7.11
C ALA A 127 8.24 -9.08 8.32
N GLY A 128 8.90 -7.93 8.09
CA GLY A 128 9.29 -7.03 9.17
C GLY A 128 8.10 -6.49 9.96
N PHE A 129 6.95 -6.31 9.30
CA PHE A 129 5.73 -5.87 9.97
C PHE A 129 5.11 -6.95 10.85
N ILE A 130 5.06 -8.20 10.37
CA ILE A 130 4.56 -9.36 11.11
C ILE A 130 5.45 -9.61 12.35
N GLU A 131 6.77 -9.61 12.18
CA GLU A 131 7.72 -9.79 13.28
C GLU A 131 7.56 -8.70 14.34
N ALA A 132 7.42 -7.44 13.92
CA ALA A 132 7.19 -6.32 14.84
C ALA A 132 5.84 -6.44 15.57
N ALA A 133 4.78 -6.88 14.89
CA ALA A 133 3.48 -7.09 15.51
C ALA A 133 3.51 -8.23 16.53
N GLU A 134 4.18 -9.35 16.22
CA GLU A 134 4.37 -10.46 17.14
C GLU A 134 5.14 -10.05 18.40
N GLU A 135 6.20 -9.24 18.25
CA GLU A 135 7.00 -8.77 19.39
C GLU A 135 6.18 -7.88 20.34
N VAL A 136 5.35 -6.99 19.79
CA VAL A 136 4.43 -6.14 20.56
C VAL A 136 3.38 -6.97 21.30
N LEU A 137 2.83 -8.00 20.66
CA LEU A 137 1.86 -8.91 21.29
C LEU A 137 2.49 -9.73 22.42
N LYS A 138 3.73 -10.21 22.24
CA LYS A 138 4.49 -10.93 23.28
C LYS A 138 4.82 -10.04 24.48
N LYS A 139 5.17 -8.76 24.25
CA LYS A 139 5.44 -7.79 25.33
C LYS A 139 4.22 -7.40 26.15
N LYS A 140 3.00 -7.42 25.57
CA LYS A 140 1.75 -7.15 26.32
C LYS A 140 1.27 -8.30 27.21
N LYS A 141 1.80 -9.51 27.05
CA LYS A 141 1.45 -10.70 27.85
C LYS A 141 2.41 -10.97 29.03
N LYS A 142 3.39 -10.08 29.26
CA LYS A 142 4.34 -10.13 30.38
C LYS A 142 4.06 -8.99 31.34
#